data_AF-A0A1Z5K6J4-F1
#
_entry.id   AF-A0A1Z5K6J4-F1
#
_cell.length_a   1.000
_cell.length_b   1.000
_cell.length_c   1.000
_cell.angle_alpha   90.00
_cell.angle_beta   90.00
_cell.angle_gamma   90.00
#
_symmetry.space_group_name_H-M   'P 1'
#
loop_
_entity.id
_entity.type
_entity.pdbx_description
1 polymer ?
#
loop_
_entity_poly.entity_id
_entity_poly.type
_entity_poly.pdbx_seq_one_letter_code
_entity_poly.pdbx_strand_id
1 'polypeptide(L)'
;MISTATLRAPMEARNTLFQSTSNKFPNATRSQNELLAVDVARTVDESSMENNNEPTCSDETRHSPKRRKRHSLQFNESVTVMAIPMRNEYSRQVRSKLWSNRLELQQNAARNVVEFAAEGWNWRTVVEDERMYVCAFSGQRIHPCHCDPDFDNNQAPFLKQESP
;
A
#
# COMPACT_ATOMS: atom_id res chain seq x y z
N MET A 1 11.11 -58.12 37.46
CA MET A 1 12.21 -57.13 37.26
C MET A 1 12.02 -56.54 35.89
N ILE A 2 11.48 -55.33 35.79
CA ILE A 2 11.09 -54.72 34.50
C ILE A 2 11.92 -53.44 34.36
N SER A 3 12.68 -53.39 33.27
CA SER A 3 13.74 -52.42 33.00
C SER A 3 13.18 -51.07 32.58
N THR A 4 13.72 -49.99 33.15
CA THR A 4 13.45 -48.60 32.78
C THR A 4 14.41 -48.15 31.67
N ALA A 5 13.87 -47.56 30.59
CA ALA A 5 14.69 -46.81 29.64
C ALA A 5 13.89 -45.61 29.11
N THR A 6 14.25 -44.43 29.64
CA THR A 6 13.87 -43.11 29.16
C THR A 6 14.80 -42.72 28.01
N LEU A 7 14.27 -42.48 26.81
CA LEU A 7 15.01 -41.88 25.70
C LEU A 7 14.46 -40.47 25.44
N ARG A 8 15.24 -39.47 25.86
CA ARG A 8 15.05 -38.05 25.62
C ARG A 8 15.99 -37.66 24.47
N ALA A 9 15.45 -37.33 23.30
CA ALA A 9 16.21 -36.78 22.20
C ALA A 9 16.30 -35.24 22.33
N PRO A 10 17.49 -34.63 22.20
CA PRO A 10 17.61 -33.19 21.99
C PRO A 10 17.53 -32.85 20.50
N MET A 11 16.59 -31.99 20.11
CA MET A 11 16.58 -31.36 18.79
C MET A 11 17.50 -30.14 18.83
N GLU A 12 18.72 -30.30 18.33
CA GLU A 12 19.69 -29.22 18.18
C GLU A 12 19.29 -28.29 17.03
N ALA A 13 19.16 -27.00 17.34
CA ALA A 13 18.95 -25.94 16.38
C ALA A 13 20.21 -25.76 15.50
N ARG A 14 20.09 -26.10 14.22
CA ARG A 14 21.10 -25.80 13.21
C ARG A 14 20.97 -24.33 12.79
N ASN A 15 21.75 -23.47 13.44
CA ASN A 15 21.98 -22.10 13.01
C ASN A 15 23.32 -22.08 12.27
N THR A 16 23.29 -22.25 10.96
CA THR A 16 24.49 -22.21 10.11
C THR A 16 24.30 -21.23 8.97
N LEU A 17 25.28 -20.31 8.88
CA LEU A 17 25.76 -19.70 7.65
C LEU A 17 25.11 -18.38 7.19
N PHE A 18 25.37 -17.31 7.95
CA PHE A 18 25.44 -15.96 7.37
C PHE A 18 26.88 -15.73 6.89
N GLN A 19 27.13 -15.92 5.59
CA GLN A 19 28.35 -15.42 4.96
C GLN A 19 28.20 -13.92 4.73
N SER A 20 29.09 -13.14 5.34
CA SER A 20 29.20 -11.70 5.13
C SER A 20 29.75 -11.43 3.74
N THR A 21 28.89 -11.22 2.74
CA THR A 21 29.29 -10.64 1.47
C THR A 21 29.24 -9.12 1.58
N SER A 22 30.43 -8.51 1.63
CA SER A 22 30.60 -7.06 1.59
C SER A 22 30.23 -6.51 0.21
N ASN A 23 28.99 -6.07 0.04
CA ASN A 23 28.58 -5.34 -1.15
C ASN A 23 28.95 -3.86 -0.98
N LYS A 24 30.02 -3.47 -1.69
CA LYS A 24 30.54 -2.11 -1.81
C LYS A 24 29.59 -1.30 -2.70
N PHE A 25 28.65 -0.58 -2.10
CA PHE A 25 27.74 0.30 -2.83
C PHE A 25 28.50 1.52 -3.37
N PRO A 26 28.34 1.90 -4.66
CA PRO A 26 28.82 3.18 -5.16
C PRO A 26 27.93 4.33 -4.65
N ASN A 27 28.57 5.33 -4.05
CA ASN A 27 27.93 6.59 -3.64
C ASN A 27 27.42 7.34 -4.87
N ALA A 28 26.11 7.53 -4.98
CA ALA A 28 25.49 8.45 -5.93
C ALA A 28 24.51 9.37 -5.20
N THR A 29 24.99 10.55 -4.83
CA THR A 29 24.17 11.69 -4.42
C THR A 29 23.46 12.23 -5.67
N ARG A 30 22.17 11.92 -5.85
CA ARG A 30 21.33 12.53 -6.88
C ARG A 30 20.11 13.17 -6.22
N SER A 31 20.14 14.50 -6.17
CA SER A 31 19.10 15.39 -5.65
C SER A 31 17.77 15.20 -6.38
N GLN A 32 16.66 15.08 -5.64
CA GLN A 32 15.32 14.72 -6.15
C GLN A 32 14.40 15.90 -6.51
N ASN A 33 14.92 17.08 -6.82
CA ASN A 33 14.07 18.27 -7.05
C ASN A 33 13.83 18.65 -8.53
N GLU A 34 13.97 17.73 -9.49
CA GLU A 34 13.96 18.12 -10.91
C GLU A 34 13.14 17.18 -11.83
N LEU A 35 11.87 16.94 -11.48
CA LEU A 35 10.87 16.42 -12.42
C LEU A 35 9.59 17.27 -12.32
N LEU A 36 9.69 18.41 -13.00
CA LEU A 36 8.69 19.40 -13.43
C LEU A 36 7.34 18.72 -13.80
N ALA A 37 6.23 19.10 -13.16
CA ALA A 37 5.38 20.23 -13.54
C ALA A 37 5.00 20.20 -15.04
N VAL A 38 3.84 19.61 -15.33
CA VAL A 38 3.19 19.75 -16.65
C VAL A 38 1.85 20.45 -16.44
N ASP A 39 1.81 21.67 -16.94
CA ASP A 39 0.64 22.56 -16.99
C ASP A 39 -0.44 21.99 -17.93
N VAL A 40 -1.68 21.88 -17.43
CA VAL A 40 -2.86 21.61 -18.27
C VAL A 40 -3.82 22.80 -18.15
N ALA A 41 -3.65 23.76 -19.05
CA ALA A 41 -4.58 24.86 -19.25
C ALA A 41 -5.58 24.53 -20.38
N ARG A 42 -6.85 24.40 -20.00
CA ARG A 42 -8.05 25.09 -20.53
C ARG A 42 -8.27 25.19 -22.05
N THR A 43 -9.38 24.64 -22.55
CA THR A 43 -10.32 25.30 -23.49
C THR A 43 -11.71 24.67 -23.40
N VAL A 44 -12.73 25.46 -23.10
CA VAL A 44 -14.16 25.11 -23.26
C VAL A 44 -14.62 25.90 -24.48
N ASP A 45 -15.18 25.21 -25.48
CA ASP A 45 -15.72 25.81 -26.69
C ASP A 45 -17.25 25.93 -26.57
N GLU A 46 -17.75 27.10 -26.93
CA GLU A 46 -19.14 27.55 -26.83
C GLU A 46 -19.67 27.71 -28.25
N SER A 47 -20.78 27.03 -28.58
CA SER A 47 -21.52 27.31 -29.82
C SER A 47 -23.03 27.22 -29.59
N SER A 48 -23.70 28.28 -30.02
CA SER A 48 -25.08 28.68 -29.75
C SER A 48 -26.09 28.31 -30.86
N MET A 49 -27.38 28.52 -30.56
CA MET A 49 -28.56 28.73 -31.45
C MET A 49 -29.35 27.45 -31.83
N GLU A 50 -30.70 27.38 -31.87
CA GLU A 50 -31.81 28.35 -31.77
C GLU A 50 -33.19 27.64 -31.63
N ASN A 51 -34.11 28.24 -30.85
CA ASN A 51 -35.55 28.52 -31.10
C ASN A 51 -36.61 27.49 -31.64
N ASN A 52 -37.71 27.29 -30.89
CA ASN A 52 -39.10 27.77 -31.17
C ASN A 52 -40.28 26.88 -30.67
N ASN A 53 -41.31 27.58 -30.18
CA ASN A 53 -42.76 27.30 -30.15
C ASN A 53 -43.45 26.63 -28.92
N GLU A 54 -44.26 27.47 -28.26
CA GLU A 54 -45.43 27.28 -27.38
C GLU A 54 -46.58 26.46 -28.05
N PRO A 55 -47.70 26.01 -27.41
CA PRO A 55 -48.39 26.66 -26.27
C PRO A 55 -49.12 25.76 -25.22
N THR A 56 -49.60 26.43 -24.15
CA THR A 56 -50.76 26.15 -23.26
C THR A 56 -50.83 24.86 -22.40
N CYS A 57 -50.89 25.02 -21.06
CA CYS A 57 -52.11 24.72 -20.28
C CYS A 57 -52.10 25.46 -18.92
N SER A 58 -53.17 26.20 -18.66
CA SER A 58 -53.46 26.88 -17.42
C SER A 58 -53.99 25.88 -16.38
N ASP A 59 -53.27 25.73 -15.27
CA ASP A 59 -53.87 25.24 -14.03
C ASP A 59 -53.37 26.10 -12.85
N GLU A 60 -54.28 26.93 -12.35
CA GLU A 60 -54.14 27.77 -11.18
C GLU A 60 -54.15 26.89 -9.92
N THR A 61 -53.03 26.26 -9.62
CA THR A 61 -52.72 25.88 -8.24
C THR A 61 -51.42 26.56 -7.83
N ARG A 62 -51.54 27.59 -6.99
CA ARG A 62 -50.45 28.40 -6.43
C ARG A 62 -49.58 27.59 -5.47
N HIS A 63 -48.90 26.57 -5.99
CA HIS A 63 -47.80 25.91 -5.30
C HIS A 63 -46.54 26.67 -5.67
N SER A 64 -46.17 27.64 -4.82
CA SER A 64 -44.85 28.25 -4.92
C SER A 64 -43.82 27.11 -4.93
N PRO A 65 -42.96 27.02 -5.96
CA PRO A 65 -41.99 25.94 -6.04
C PRO A 65 -41.07 26.09 -4.84
N LYS A 66 -41.15 25.15 -3.89
CA LYS A 66 -40.20 25.05 -2.79
C LYS A 66 -38.83 24.81 -3.42
N ARG A 67 -38.06 25.90 -3.63
CA ARG A 67 -36.71 25.85 -4.18
C ARG A 67 -35.94 24.87 -3.31
N ARG A 68 -35.52 23.74 -3.88
CA ARG A 68 -34.58 22.83 -3.22
C ARG A 68 -33.37 23.68 -2.86
N LYS A 69 -33.06 23.76 -1.55
CA LYS A 69 -31.87 24.47 -1.09
C LYS A 69 -30.69 23.79 -1.77
N ARG A 70 -30.02 24.51 -2.67
CA ARG A 70 -28.77 24.05 -3.25
C ARG A 70 -27.80 23.99 -2.07
N HIS A 71 -27.35 22.79 -1.72
CA HIS A 71 -26.28 22.61 -0.75
C HIS A 71 -25.01 23.20 -1.37
N SER A 72 -24.75 24.48 -1.10
CA SER A 72 -23.49 25.12 -1.48
C SER A 72 -22.46 24.78 -0.42
N LEU A 73 -21.35 24.17 -0.83
CA LEU A 73 -20.19 23.98 0.02
C LEU A 73 -19.62 25.35 0.37
N GLN A 74 -19.56 25.66 1.66
CA GLN A 74 -18.96 26.89 2.19
C GLN A 74 -17.72 26.50 2.99
N PHE A 75 -16.63 27.21 2.76
CA PHE A 75 -15.40 27.03 3.53
C PHE A 75 -15.43 27.93 4.76
N ASN A 76 -14.91 27.42 5.88
CA ASN A 76 -14.69 28.23 7.06
C ASN A 76 -13.41 29.05 6.85
N GLU A 77 -13.53 30.38 6.92
CA GLU A 77 -12.39 31.30 6.77
C GLU A 77 -11.49 31.34 8.01
N SER A 78 -11.97 30.81 9.14
CA SER A 78 -11.19 30.69 10.36
C SER A 78 -10.31 29.45 10.32
N VAL A 79 -8.99 29.67 10.37
CA VAL A 79 -8.00 28.61 10.49
C VAL A 79 -7.30 28.69 11.85
N THR A 80 -7.21 27.55 12.54
CA THR A 80 -6.43 27.43 13.77
C THR A 80 -5.05 26.90 13.44
N VAL A 81 -4.01 27.69 13.72
CA VAL A 81 -2.63 27.24 13.58
C VAL A 81 -2.23 26.49 14.84
N MET A 82 -1.84 25.22 14.68
CA MET A 82 -1.25 24.41 15.74
C MET A 82 0.20 24.08 15.40
N ALA A 83 1.09 24.23 16.37
CA ALA A 83 2.46 23.79 16.21
C ALA A 83 2.51 22.26 16.14
N ILE A 84 3.37 21.74 15.25
CA ILE A 84 3.67 20.31 15.20
C ILE A 84 4.67 20.00 16.31
N PRO A 85 4.32 19.14 17.30
CA PRO A 85 5.22 18.83 18.39
C PRO A 85 6.52 18.18 17.92
N MET A 86 7.62 18.48 18.63
CA MET A 86 8.90 17.82 18.37
C MET A 86 8.86 16.35 18.84
N ARG A 87 9.78 15.53 18.32
CA ARG A 87 9.84 14.09 18.61
C ARG A 87 9.87 13.75 20.11
N ASN A 88 10.47 14.59 20.94
CA ASN A 88 10.61 14.40 22.38
C ASN A 88 9.42 14.93 23.20
N GLU A 89 8.54 15.73 22.61
CA GLU A 89 7.36 16.29 23.28
C GLU A 89 6.20 15.28 23.37
N TYR A 90 6.22 14.25 22.52
CA TYR A 90 5.25 13.16 22.59
C TYR A 90 5.52 12.20 23.76
N SER A 91 4.43 11.75 24.38
CA SER A 91 4.49 10.70 25.41
C SER A 91 5.09 9.41 24.87
N ARG A 92 5.74 8.60 25.72
CA ARG A 92 6.39 7.35 25.29
C ARG A 92 5.44 6.42 24.51
N GLN A 93 4.16 6.35 24.92
CA GLN A 93 3.16 5.52 24.26
C GLN A 93 2.81 6.01 22.84
N VAL A 94 2.72 7.33 22.64
CA VAL A 94 2.50 7.92 21.31
C VAL A 94 3.71 7.65 20.43
N ARG A 95 4.92 7.88 20.96
CA ARG A 95 6.16 7.65 20.21
C ARG A 95 6.34 6.21 19.76
N SER A 96 6.00 5.25 20.62
CA SER A 96 6.11 3.82 20.30
C SER A 96 5.11 3.34 19.25
N LYS A 97 3.99 4.05 19.07
CA LYS A 97 2.98 3.73 18.05
C LYS A 97 3.23 4.48 16.74
N LEU A 98 3.78 5.69 16.83
CA LEU A 98 4.01 6.55 15.67
C LEU A 98 5.24 6.13 14.85
N TRP A 99 6.26 5.58 15.51
CA TRP A 99 7.49 5.15 14.85
C TRP A 99 7.78 3.68 15.07
N SER A 100 8.05 2.97 13.99
CA SER A 100 8.52 1.60 14.01
C SER A 100 9.84 1.48 14.76
N ASN A 101 9.98 0.37 15.47
CA ASN A 101 11.22 0.08 16.17
C ASN A 101 12.26 -0.54 15.22
N ARG A 102 13.53 -0.60 15.64
CA ARG A 102 14.62 -1.15 14.82
C ARG A 102 14.38 -2.61 14.42
N LEU A 103 13.85 -3.42 15.32
CA LEU A 103 13.63 -4.85 15.10
C LEU A 103 12.52 -5.06 14.04
N GLU A 104 11.44 -4.31 14.14
CA GLU A 104 10.33 -4.28 13.19
C GLU A 104 10.81 -3.86 11.81
N LEU A 105 11.61 -2.80 11.71
CA LEU A 105 12.22 -2.38 10.44
C LEU A 105 13.08 -3.50 9.83
N GLN A 106 13.87 -4.19 10.65
CA GLN A 106 14.69 -5.32 10.19
C GLN A 106 13.83 -6.50 9.71
N GLN A 107 12.79 -6.84 10.47
CA GLN A 107 11.87 -7.92 10.12
C GLN A 107 11.08 -7.60 8.85
N ASN A 108 10.57 -6.37 8.72
CA ASN A 108 9.87 -5.93 7.52
C ASN A 108 10.81 -5.92 6.31
N ALA A 109 12.06 -5.46 6.46
CA ALA A 109 13.02 -5.52 5.37
C ALA A 109 13.33 -6.96 4.94
N ALA A 110 13.56 -7.87 5.89
CA ALA A 110 13.80 -9.28 5.58
C ALA A 110 12.58 -9.92 4.88
N ARG A 111 11.37 -9.61 5.35
CA ARG A 111 10.12 -10.06 4.75
C ARG A 111 9.96 -9.55 3.32
N ASN A 112 10.14 -8.24 3.11
CA ASN A 112 10.05 -7.62 1.78
C ASN A 112 11.04 -8.24 0.79
N VAL A 113 12.25 -8.60 1.24
CA VAL A 113 13.25 -9.26 0.39
C VAL A 113 12.78 -10.63 -0.06
N VAL A 114 12.21 -11.44 0.84
CA VAL A 114 11.68 -12.77 0.50
C VAL A 114 10.48 -12.66 -0.44
N GLU A 115 9.56 -11.74 -0.15
CA GLU A 115 8.35 -11.54 -0.96
C GLU A 115 8.72 -11.06 -2.38
N PHE A 116 9.62 -10.09 -2.50
CA PHE A 116 10.04 -9.57 -3.80
C PHE A 116 10.88 -10.57 -4.61
N ALA A 117 11.64 -11.44 -3.92
CA ALA A 117 12.35 -12.53 -4.57
C ALA A 117 11.39 -13.58 -5.17
N ALA A 118 10.30 -13.90 -4.45
CA ALA A 118 9.27 -14.83 -4.93
C ALA A 118 8.53 -14.30 -6.18
N GLU A 119 8.48 -12.98 -6.35
CA GLU A 119 7.88 -12.31 -7.50
C GLU A 119 8.86 -12.05 -8.66
N GLY A 120 10.05 -12.68 -8.59
CA GLY A 120 11.06 -12.58 -9.64
C GLY A 120 11.73 -11.20 -9.72
N TRP A 121 11.79 -10.45 -8.62
CA TRP A 121 12.41 -9.11 -8.56
C TRP A 121 11.79 -8.09 -9.52
N ASN A 122 10.52 -8.27 -9.89
CA ASN A 122 9.83 -7.42 -10.85
C ASN A 122 8.71 -6.61 -10.18
N TRP A 123 8.96 -5.33 -9.96
CA TRP A 123 8.02 -4.43 -9.27
C TRP A 123 6.68 -4.24 -10.01
N ARG A 124 6.59 -4.61 -11.30
CA ARG A 124 5.35 -4.52 -12.10
C ARG A 124 4.40 -5.69 -11.87
N THR A 125 4.89 -6.78 -11.29
CA THR A 125 4.12 -8.02 -11.08
C THR A 125 3.95 -8.34 -9.60
N VAL A 126 4.23 -7.38 -8.73
CA VAL A 126 4.08 -7.51 -7.28
C VAL A 126 2.63 -7.84 -6.93
N VAL A 127 2.45 -8.74 -5.97
CA VAL A 127 1.14 -9.15 -5.46
C VAL A 127 0.51 -7.99 -4.71
N GLU A 128 -0.65 -7.57 -5.19
CA GLU A 128 -1.47 -6.55 -4.53
C GLU A 128 -2.11 -7.11 -3.24
N ASP A 129 -2.45 -6.21 -2.32
CA ASP A 129 -3.01 -6.50 -1.00
C ASP A 129 -4.30 -7.37 -1.06
N GLU A 130 -5.07 -7.28 -2.14
CA GLU A 130 -6.29 -8.06 -2.38
C GLU A 130 -6.02 -9.55 -2.62
N ARG A 131 -4.81 -9.88 -3.08
CA ARG A 131 -4.37 -11.26 -3.36
C ARG A 131 -3.55 -11.87 -2.23
N MET A 132 -3.36 -11.14 -1.14
CA MET A 132 -2.73 -11.67 0.08
C MET A 132 -3.75 -12.41 0.95
N TYR A 133 -3.28 -13.40 1.71
CA TYR A 133 -4.09 -14.07 2.71
C TYR A 133 -4.27 -13.19 3.94
N VAL A 134 -5.44 -13.23 4.57
CA VAL A 134 -5.68 -12.54 5.84
C VAL A 134 -5.58 -13.55 6.97
N CYS A 135 -4.67 -13.32 7.91
CA CYS A 135 -4.58 -14.13 9.10
C CYS A 135 -5.83 -13.95 9.98
N ALA A 136 -6.55 -15.04 10.26
CA ALA A 136 -7.77 -14.98 11.07
C ALA A 136 -7.54 -14.48 12.51
N PHE A 137 -6.33 -14.66 13.05
CA PHE A 137 -6.00 -14.29 14.43
C PHE A 137 -5.44 -12.87 14.56
N SER A 138 -4.53 -12.47 13.66
CA SER A 138 -3.86 -11.16 13.73
C SER A 138 -4.49 -10.10 12.83
N GLY A 139 -5.31 -10.51 11.86
CA GLY A 139 -5.83 -9.63 10.80
C GLY A 139 -4.77 -9.14 9.81
N GLN A 140 -3.53 -9.62 9.91
CA GLN A 140 -2.44 -9.20 9.03
C GLN A 140 -2.56 -9.85 7.65
N ARG A 141 -2.12 -9.13 6.63
CA ARG A 141 -1.93 -9.66 5.29
C ARG A 141 -0.64 -10.47 5.21
N ILE A 142 -0.73 -11.67 4.67
CA ILE A 142 0.35 -12.63 4.49
C ILE A 142 0.47 -12.90 3.00
N HIS A 143 1.67 -12.62 2.48
CA HIS A 143 1.96 -12.92 1.08
C HIS A 143 1.87 -14.43 0.82
N PRO A 144 1.29 -14.90 -0.30
CA PRO A 144 1.04 -16.32 -0.52
C PRO A 144 2.31 -17.19 -0.49
N CYS A 145 3.48 -16.65 -0.83
CA CYS A 145 4.76 -17.38 -0.74
C CYS A 145 5.09 -17.95 0.66
N HIS A 146 4.48 -17.42 1.72
CA HIS A 146 4.69 -17.93 3.08
C HIS A 146 3.76 -19.09 3.45
N CYS A 147 2.73 -19.35 2.64
CA CYS A 147 1.70 -20.37 2.87
C CYS A 147 1.72 -21.47 1.81
N ASP A 148 2.02 -21.10 0.55
CA ASP A 148 1.91 -21.97 -0.60
C ASP A 148 3.31 -22.43 -1.06
N PRO A 149 3.62 -23.74 -0.96
CA PRO A 149 4.91 -24.26 -1.39
C PRO A 149 5.12 -24.16 -2.92
N ASP A 150 4.04 -23.98 -3.68
CA ASP A 150 4.07 -23.91 -5.15
C ASP A 150 4.01 -22.48 -5.71
N PHE A 151 4.05 -21.46 -4.85
CA PHE A 151 3.93 -20.06 -5.29
C PHE A 151 5.00 -19.68 -6.33
N ASP A 152 6.24 -20.14 -6.12
CA ASP A 152 7.38 -19.87 -6.99
C ASP A 152 7.24 -20.54 -8.38
N ASN A 153 6.49 -21.65 -8.47
CA ASN A 153 6.42 -22.49 -9.66
C ASN A 153 5.50 -21.92 -10.75
N ASN A 154 4.55 -21.05 -10.39
CA ASN A 154 3.56 -20.50 -11.32
C ASN A 154 3.95 -19.18 -11.97
N GLN A 155 5.07 -18.56 -11.57
CA GLN A 155 5.56 -17.28 -12.12
C GLN A 155 6.83 -17.40 -12.98
N ALA A 156 7.30 -18.61 -13.28
CA ALA A 156 8.39 -18.82 -14.22
C ALA A 156 7.88 -19.18 -15.63
N PRO A 157 7.52 -18.20 -16.50
CA PRO A 157 7.58 -18.46 -17.92
C PRO A 157 9.06 -18.45 -18.33
N PHE A 158 9.45 -19.47 -19.09
CA PHE A 158 10.54 -19.39 -20.07
C PHE A 158 11.99 -19.64 -19.62
N LEU A 159 12.30 -20.85 -19.14
CA LEU A 159 13.59 -21.51 -19.43
C LEU A 159 13.42 -23.04 -19.54
N LYS A 160 12.53 -23.51 -20.41
CA LYS A 160 12.71 -24.82 -21.05
C LYS A 160 13.14 -24.56 -22.48
N GLN A 161 14.44 -24.34 -22.68
CA GLN A 161 15.02 -24.42 -24.01
C GLN A 161 14.90 -25.88 -24.45
N GLU A 162 14.08 -26.10 -25.46
CA GLU A 162 14.08 -27.29 -26.31
C GLU A 162 15.53 -27.60 -26.70
N SER A 163 16.01 -28.79 -26.32
CA SER A 163 17.24 -29.33 -26.88
C SER A 163 16.87 -30.08 -28.17
N PRO A 164 17.65 -29.93 -29.26
CA PRO A 164 17.32 -30.47 -30.58
C PRO A 164 17.31 -32.01 -30.63
#